data_AF-A0A3D2CNR6-F1
#
_entry.id   AF-A0A3D2CNR6-F1
#
_cell.length_a   1.000
_cell.length_b   1.000
_cell.length_c   1.000
_cell.angle_alpha   90.00
_cell.angle_beta   90.00
_cell.angle_gamma   90.00
#
_symmetry.space_group_name_H-M   'P 1'
#
loop_
_entity.id
_entity.type
_entity.pdbx_description
1 polymer ?
#
loop_
_entity_poly.entity_id
_entity_poly.type
_entity_poly.pdbx_seq_one_letter_code
_entity_poly.pdbx_strand_id
1 'polypeptide(L)'
;AKSPESIEVKQVSFDAIDSDVYQQNNLDLTGSLLLEVSQFHGKIERDWWLSSFSALSRNLRHGGVSKPDRDTELLATVDTRPMYNKLLLRFQLAKGAHTGNLLHDILEHSDFVHSHETTSNWHESIKWPLVKYGELTAGFTEDDLVVWLDEIVATPLISELMISEPIVLTKEIETGTSCDDHFCLADIPMNQTLRESEFYFPMEEASISALAKLLTDHRKSALVDPNKIYDVNHVRLPSYQSLKGMMHGFIDLVFEKNGKYYVCDYKSSHLGDDYFDYNHHALRNHIEKNYYDLQYLIYSLALHRYLQQNVTNYNAEQHFGGIYYLYLRGMTHDKKYRGAGVYFRKILLDELTALDCLFLGKNVGEELDKKSLDKGSASNNESTREET
;
A
#
# COMPACT_ATOMS: atom_id res chain seq x y z
N ALA A 1 -32.93 27.29 -26.86
CA ALA A 1 -32.11 27.49 -25.65
C ALA A 1 -33.02 28.03 -24.55
N LYS A 2 -33.18 27.29 -23.44
CA LYS A 2 -33.79 27.78 -22.21
C LYS A 2 -32.77 27.57 -21.10
N SER A 3 -32.34 28.67 -20.49
CA SER A 3 -31.40 28.69 -19.38
C SER A 3 -31.97 27.96 -18.16
N PRO A 4 -31.14 27.36 -17.28
CA PRO A 4 -31.63 26.78 -16.04
C PRO A 4 -32.09 27.88 -15.09
N GLU A 5 -33.23 27.68 -14.43
CA GLU A 5 -33.75 28.57 -13.40
C GLU A 5 -32.78 28.60 -12.21
N SER A 6 -32.39 29.81 -11.79
CA SER A 6 -31.52 30.05 -10.65
C SER A 6 -32.20 29.69 -9.34
N ILE A 7 -31.49 29.04 -8.44
CA ILE A 7 -31.93 28.82 -7.05
C ILE A 7 -31.79 30.15 -6.30
N GLU A 8 -32.90 30.71 -5.84
CA GLU A 8 -32.91 31.89 -4.97
C GLU A 8 -32.92 31.46 -3.50
N VAL A 9 -32.03 32.06 -2.69
CA VAL A 9 -32.03 31.88 -1.24
C VAL A 9 -32.97 32.91 -0.63
N LYS A 10 -34.11 32.44 -0.11
CA LYS A 10 -35.10 33.29 0.55
C LYS A 10 -34.80 33.34 2.05
N GLN A 11 -34.35 34.50 2.53
CA GLN A 11 -34.12 34.73 3.96
C GLN A 11 -35.47 34.91 4.67
N VAL A 12 -35.83 33.97 5.54
CA VAL A 12 -37.07 34.04 6.34
C VAL A 12 -36.73 34.62 7.71
N SER A 13 -37.38 35.73 8.07
CA SER A 13 -37.29 36.31 9.41
C SER A 13 -38.08 35.45 10.41
N PHE A 14 -37.45 35.11 11.53
CA PHE A 14 -38.05 34.27 12.57
C PHE A 14 -39.17 34.96 13.37
N ASP A 15 -39.36 36.27 13.20
CA ASP A 15 -40.39 37.03 13.93
C ASP A 15 -41.81 36.92 13.32
N ALA A 16 -41.96 36.22 12.19
CA ALA A 16 -43.24 36.01 11.50
C ALA A 16 -43.76 34.56 11.56
N ILE A 17 -43.21 33.73 12.45
CA ILE A 17 -43.75 32.39 12.71
C ILE A 17 -44.80 32.53 13.82
N ASP A 18 -46.02 32.91 13.42
CA ASP A 18 -47.18 32.85 14.29
C ASP A 18 -47.45 31.37 14.62
N SER A 19 -47.42 31.01 15.89
CA SER A 19 -47.39 29.64 16.39
C SER A 19 -48.75 28.92 16.30
N ASP A 20 -49.53 29.14 15.25
CA ASP A 20 -50.92 28.68 15.15
C ASP A 20 -51.31 28.20 13.73
N VAL A 21 -50.76 27.06 13.30
CA VAL A 21 -51.28 26.32 12.12
C VAL A 21 -51.63 24.86 12.43
N TYR A 22 -51.97 24.55 13.69
CA TYR A 22 -52.57 23.25 14.04
C TYR A 22 -53.78 23.39 14.98
N GLN A 23 -54.61 24.40 14.76
CA GLN A 23 -55.99 24.39 15.25
C GLN A 23 -56.99 24.57 14.10
N GLN A 24 -57.08 23.56 13.23
CA GLN A 24 -58.32 23.32 12.50
C GLN A 24 -59.16 22.33 13.30
N ASN A 25 -60.27 22.84 13.84
CA ASN A 25 -61.36 22.08 14.45
C ASN A 25 -61.91 21.05 13.47
N ASN A 26 -61.44 19.81 13.54
CA ASN A 26 -62.08 18.65 12.92
C ASN A 26 -63.21 18.15 13.84
N LEU A 27 -64.31 18.90 13.86
CA LEU A 27 -65.62 18.43 14.36
C LEU A 27 -66.31 17.65 13.21
N ASP A 28 -65.82 16.43 12.92
CA ASP A 28 -66.57 15.32 12.29
C ASP A 28 -65.64 14.14 11.87
N LEU A 29 -64.77 13.69 12.79
CA LEU A 29 -64.09 12.40 12.66
C LEU A 29 -64.34 11.59 13.94
N THR A 30 -65.56 11.08 14.09
CA THR A 30 -65.91 10.00 15.04
C THR A 30 -65.30 8.68 14.56
N GLY A 31 -63.98 8.60 14.64
CA GLY A 31 -63.18 7.42 14.41
C GLY A 31 -61.81 7.71 14.98
N SER A 32 -61.49 7.11 16.13
CA SER A 32 -60.19 7.21 16.77
C SER A 32 -59.11 6.68 15.82
N LEU A 33 -58.61 7.54 14.94
CA LEU A 33 -57.43 7.26 14.12
C LEU A 33 -56.23 7.22 15.06
N LEU A 34 -55.97 6.04 15.60
CA LEU A 34 -54.73 5.68 16.26
C LEU A 34 -53.61 5.92 15.25
N LEU A 35 -52.88 7.02 15.43
CA LEU A 35 -51.70 7.31 14.65
C LEU A 35 -50.64 6.29 15.04
N GLU A 36 -50.27 5.42 14.10
CA GLU A 36 -49.18 4.47 14.27
C GLU A 36 -47.93 4.98 13.56
N VAL A 37 -46.77 4.74 14.18
CA VAL A 37 -45.47 5.05 13.57
C VAL A 37 -45.28 4.15 12.35
N SER A 38 -44.89 4.75 11.23
CA SER A 38 -44.55 3.98 10.03
C SER A 38 -43.43 2.98 10.35
N GLN A 39 -43.72 1.69 10.20
CA GLN A 39 -42.76 0.63 10.45
C GLN A 39 -41.96 0.34 9.18
N PHE A 40 -40.64 0.36 9.31
CA PHE A 40 -39.75 -0.09 8.25
C PHE A 40 -39.73 -1.63 8.21
N HIS A 41 -40.20 -2.19 7.10
CA HIS A 41 -40.26 -3.65 6.86
C HIS A 41 -39.14 -4.14 5.93
N GLY A 42 -38.21 -3.27 5.55
CA GLY A 42 -37.07 -3.66 4.71
C GLY A 42 -36.01 -4.44 5.49
N LYS A 43 -35.14 -5.12 4.76
CA LYS A 43 -33.91 -5.69 5.33
C LYS A 43 -32.77 -4.71 5.07
N ILE A 44 -32.13 -4.23 6.12
CA ILE A 44 -30.86 -3.48 6.01
C ILE A 44 -29.75 -4.51 5.98
N GLU A 45 -28.95 -4.51 4.92
CA GLU A 45 -27.73 -5.30 4.85
C GLU A 45 -26.74 -4.80 5.92
N ARG A 46 -26.25 -5.72 6.77
CA ARG A 46 -25.38 -5.40 7.92
C ARG A 46 -24.04 -6.12 7.86
N ASP A 47 -23.84 -6.90 6.81
CA ASP A 47 -22.69 -7.74 6.51
C ASP A 47 -21.85 -7.19 5.35
N TRP A 48 -22.16 -5.99 4.85
CA TRP A 48 -21.40 -5.30 3.82
C TRP A 48 -20.58 -4.16 4.44
N TRP A 49 -19.27 -4.17 4.22
CA TRP A 49 -18.34 -3.24 4.86
C TRP A 49 -17.35 -2.63 3.87
N LEU A 50 -17.02 -1.36 4.07
CA LEU A 50 -15.79 -0.78 3.52
C LEU A 50 -14.65 -1.14 4.49
N SER A 51 -13.74 -2.01 4.06
CA SER A 51 -12.62 -2.52 4.86
C SER A 51 -11.29 -2.00 4.32
N SER A 52 -10.35 -1.73 5.21
CA SER A 52 -8.96 -1.40 4.89
C SER A 52 -8.01 -2.46 5.47
N PHE A 53 -6.73 -2.36 5.13
CA PHE A 53 -5.70 -3.22 5.71
C PHE A 53 -5.69 -3.14 7.25
N SER A 54 -5.75 -1.93 7.82
CA SER A 54 -5.84 -1.75 9.28
C SER A 54 -7.08 -2.43 9.89
N ALA A 55 -8.23 -2.41 9.20
CA ALA A 55 -9.43 -3.11 9.65
C ALA A 55 -9.22 -4.64 9.68
N LEU A 56 -8.57 -5.20 8.66
CA LEU A 56 -8.29 -6.63 8.57
C LEU A 56 -7.23 -7.13 9.55
N SER A 57 -6.24 -6.31 9.90
CA SER A 57 -5.12 -6.74 10.74
C SER A 57 -5.33 -6.51 12.23
N ARG A 58 -6.11 -5.48 12.63
CA ARG A 58 -6.14 -4.98 14.02
C ARG A 58 -7.50 -5.05 14.73
N ASN A 59 -8.50 -5.72 14.15
CA ASN A 59 -9.85 -5.83 14.71
C ASN A 59 -10.50 -4.45 15.00
N LEU A 60 -10.08 -3.43 14.24
CA LEU A 60 -10.68 -2.09 14.31
C LEU A 60 -12.06 -2.16 13.65
N ARG A 61 -13.08 -1.61 14.32
CA ARG A 61 -14.43 -1.54 13.76
C ARG A 61 -14.39 -0.79 12.41
N HIS A 62 -15.06 -1.34 11.40
CA HIS A 62 -15.25 -0.82 10.03
C HIS A 62 -15.88 0.57 9.99
N GLY A 63 -15.14 1.59 10.40
CA GLY A 63 -15.60 2.96 10.61
C GLY A 63 -15.42 3.84 9.37
N GLY A 64 -16.14 3.55 8.28
CA GLY A 64 -16.26 4.47 7.14
C GLY A 64 -15.03 4.56 6.21
N VAL A 65 -14.89 5.70 5.53
CA VAL A 65 -13.79 5.97 4.58
C VAL A 65 -12.47 6.01 5.32
N SER A 66 -11.53 5.14 4.93
CA SER A 66 -10.22 5.07 5.57
C SER A 66 -9.32 6.21 5.11
N LYS A 67 -8.43 6.68 5.98
CA LYS A 67 -7.29 7.52 5.58
C LYS A 67 -6.14 6.62 5.11
N PRO A 68 -5.13 7.12 4.40
CA PRO A 68 -3.91 6.36 4.13
C PRO A 68 -3.38 5.70 5.42
N ASP A 69 -3.08 4.40 5.35
CA ASP A 69 -2.66 3.56 6.48
C ASP A 69 -1.20 3.87 6.87
N ARG A 70 -0.96 5.09 7.37
CA ARG A 70 0.38 5.62 7.72
C ARG A 70 0.75 5.25 9.15
N ASP A 71 1.92 4.60 9.32
CA ASP A 71 2.67 4.31 10.56
C ASP A 71 1.90 4.46 11.89
N THR A 72 0.85 3.66 12.05
CA THR A 72 0.02 3.63 13.27
C THR A 72 0.65 2.68 14.29
N GLU A 73 1.94 2.81 14.57
CA GLU A 73 2.64 1.93 15.52
C GLU A 73 2.18 2.19 16.96
N LEU A 74 1.92 1.12 17.72
CA LEU A 74 1.90 1.18 19.18
C LEU A 74 3.35 1.29 19.65
N LEU A 75 3.64 2.32 20.45
CA LEU A 75 4.95 2.60 21.04
C LEU A 75 5.59 1.31 21.61
N ALA A 76 6.55 0.73 20.88
CA ALA A 76 7.38 -0.33 21.43
C ALA A 76 8.29 0.25 22.52
N THR A 77 8.38 -0.45 23.65
CA THR A 77 9.24 -0.08 24.78
C THR A 77 10.71 -0.10 24.38
N VAL A 78 11.40 0.99 24.69
CA VAL A 78 12.79 1.28 24.34
C VAL A 78 13.75 0.33 25.06
N ASP A 79 14.63 -0.32 24.30
CA ASP A 79 15.79 -1.04 24.83
C ASP A 79 17.02 -0.11 24.68
N THR A 80 17.44 0.51 25.79
CA THR A 80 18.53 1.51 25.78
C THR A 80 19.89 0.81 25.69
N ARG A 81 20.50 0.81 24.50
CA ARG A 81 21.92 0.44 24.32
C ARG A 81 22.78 1.71 24.16
N PRO A 82 24.04 1.70 24.62
CA PRO A 82 24.89 2.89 24.64
C PRO A 82 25.25 3.35 23.21
N MET A 83 25.05 4.65 22.98
CA MET A 83 25.23 5.36 21.71
C MET A 83 26.68 5.38 21.24
N TYR A 84 26.94 4.79 20.09
CA TYR A 84 28.14 5.05 19.28
C TYR A 84 27.76 5.22 17.81
N ASN A 85 26.94 6.22 17.52
CA ASN A 85 27.01 6.92 16.24
C ASN A 85 26.49 8.35 16.41
N LYS A 86 27.18 9.29 15.76
CA LYS A 86 26.93 10.73 15.84
C LYS A 86 25.51 11.02 15.37
N LEU A 87 24.80 11.87 16.12
CA LEU A 87 23.41 12.37 15.98
C LEU A 87 22.94 12.61 14.52
N LEU A 88 22.54 11.57 13.78
CA LEU A 88 21.87 11.74 12.47
C LEU A 88 20.38 12.02 12.69
N LEU A 89 19.82 12.99 11.95
CA LEU A 89 18.40 13.37 12.02
C LEU A 89 17.48 12.14 11.93
N ARG A 90 17.77 11.22 11.01
CA ARG A 90 17.02 9.98 10.77
C ARG A 90 16.79 9.10 12.00
N PHE A 91 17.70 9.11 12.98
CA PHE A 91 17.57 8.31 14.21
C PHE A 91 17.05 9.13 15.39
N GLN A 92 17.11 10.46 15.31
CA GLN A 92 16.69 11.38 16.37
C GLN A 92 15.27 11.93 16.17
N LEU A 93 14.78 11.98 14.93
CA LEU A 93 13.44 12.49 14.63
C LEU A 93 12.40 11.66 15.37
N ALA A 94 11.39 12.32 15.94
CA ALA A 94 10.36 11.71 16.78
C ALA A 94 9.74 10.46 16.11
N LYS A 95 9.34 9.48 16.91
CA LYS A 95 8.70 8.25 16.42
C LYS A 95 7.19 8.45 16.29
N GLY A 96 6.56 7.69 15.39
CA GLY A 96 5.11 7.61 15.27
C GLY A 96 4.51 8.42 14.12
N ALA A 97 3.18 8.45 14.09
CA ALA A 97 2.41 8.85 12.92
C ALA A 97 2.66 10.28 12.43
N HIS A 98 3.06 11.24 13.28
CA HIS A 98 3.37 12.61 12.82
C HIS A 98 4.58 12.64 11.90
N THR A 99 5.65 11.93 12.27
CA THR A 99 6.86 11.80 11.44
C THR A 99 6.59 11.02 10.16
N GLY A 100 5.81 9.94 10.25
CA GLY A 100 5.37 9.21 9.06
C GLY A 100 4.62 10.13 8.10
N ASN A 101 3.58 10.82 8.59
CA ASN A 101 2.82 11.77 7.78
C ASN A 101 3.68 12.86 7.15
N LEU A 102 4.65 13.42 7.89
CA LEU A 102 5.58 14.41 7.37
C LEU A 102 6.35 13.87 6.17
N LEU A 103 6.95 12.69 6.29
CA LEU A 103 7.79 12.10 5.25
C LEU A 103 6.97 11.65 4.03
N HIS A 104 5.78 11.08 4.22
CA HIS A 104 4.90 10.72 3.11
C HIS A 104 4.44 11.95 2.32
N ASP A 105 3.99 13.01 2.99
CA ASP A 105 3.50 14.24 2.34
C ASP A 105 4.64 14.94 1.55
N ILE A 106 5.88 14.92 2.09
CA ILE A 106 7.06 15.39 1.36
C ILE A 106 7.31 14.53 0.11
N LEU A 107 7.42 13.21 0.27
CA LEU A 107 7.76 12.31 -0.84
C LEU A 107 6.66 12.24 -1.91
N GLU A 108 5.40 12.44 -1.55
CA GLU A 108 4.27 12.52 -2.48
C GLU A 108 4.47 13.65 -3.50
N HIS A 109 4.94 14.81 -3.06
CA HIS A 109 5.03 16.02 -3.88
C HIS A 109 6.43 16.31 -4.44
N SER A 110 7.42 15.45 -4.15
CA SER A 110 8.81 15.70 -4.54
C SER A 110 9.23 15.08 -5.87
N ASP A 111 9.92 15.83 -6.71
CA ASP A 111 10.62 15.25 -7.86
C ASP A 111 11.88 14.51 -7.36
N PHE A 112 11.97 13.21 -7.64
CA PHE A 112 13.11 12.41 -7.20
C PHE A 112 14.33 12.63 -8.08
N VAL A 113 14.15 13.12 -9.32
CA VAL A 113 15.23 13.17 -10.31
C VAL A 113 16.21 14.29 -10.01
N HIS A 114 17.48 13.93 -9.84
CA HIS A 114 18.60 14.87 -9.84
C HIS A 114 19.12 15.03 -11.27
N SER A 115 18.68 16.06 -12.00
CA SER A 115 19.19 16.38 -13.33
C SER A 115 20.09 17.63 -13.28
N HIS A 116 21.03 17.76 -14.22
CA HIS A 116 21.83 18.99 -14.36
C HIS A 116 20.99 20.24 -14.69
N GLU A 117 19.75 20.06 -15.14
CA GLU A 117 18.84 21.12 -15.56
C GLU A 117 17.69 21.36 -14.55
N THR A 118 17.42 20.41 -13.66
CA THR A 118 16.36 20.47 -12.65
C THR A 118 16.95 20.32 -11.26
N THR A 119 16.93 21.39 -10.47
CA THR A 119 17.19 21.28 -9.03
C THR A 119 16.04 20.56 -8.36
N SER A 120 16.32 19.60 -7.47
CA SER A 120 15.29 18.96 -6.64
C SER A 120 14.38 20.01 -5.98
N ASN A 121 13.08 19.76 -5.98
CA ASN A 121 12.09 20.68 -5.41
C ASN A 121 11.92 20.53 -3.89
N TRP A 122 12.90 19.96 -3.18
CA TRP A 122 12.81 19.69 -1.74
C TRP A 122 12.31 20.88 -0.92
N HIS A 123 12.83 22.09 -1.17
CA HIS A 123 12.42 23.28 -0.42
C HIS A 123 10.92 23.59 -0.57
N GLU A 124 10.33 23.30 -1.73
CA GLU A 124 8.89 23.48 -1.96
C GLU A 124 8.09 22.37 -1.27
N SER A 125 8.55 21.12 -1.40
CA SER A 125 7.90 19.93 -0.84
C SER A 125 7.97 19.85 0.68
N ILE A 126 8.99 20.44 1.32
CA ILE A 126 9.19 20.42 2.78
C ILE A 126 8.32 21.46 3.50
N LYS A 127 8.10 22.61 2.86
CA LYS A 127 7.52 23.81 3.51
C LYS A 127 6.17 23.54 4.17
N TRP A 128 5.20 22.98 3.44
CA TRP A 128 3.86 22.76 3.96
C TRP A 128 3.76 21.58 4.92
N PRO A 129 4.40 20.42 4.65
CA PRO A 129 4.44 19.31 5.59
C PRO A 129 5.02 19.67 6.96
N LEU A 130 6.11 20.46 7.05
CA LEU A 130 6.64 20.91 8.34
C LEU A 130 5.66 21.79 9.12
N VAL A 131 4.96 22.71 8.44
CA VAL A 131 3.92 23.54 9.07
C VAL A 131 2.77 22.69 9.62
N LYS A 132 2.43 21.59 8.92
CA LYS A 132 1.27 20.74 9.23
C LYS A 132 1.55 19.71 10.33
N TYR A 133 2.74 19.12 10.35
CA TYR A 133 3.05 17.97 11.19
C TYR A 133 4.07 18.22 12.30
N GLY A 134 4.77 19.37 12.29
CA GLY A 134 5.62 19.82 13.39
C GLY A 134 7.05 20.15 12.97
N GLU A 135 7.79 20.71 13.93
CA GLU A 135 9.17 21.17 13.73
C GLU A 135 10.19 20.03 13.93
N LEU A 136 11.37 20.22 13.34
CA LEU A 136 12.51 19.32 13.51
C LEU A 136 13.01 19.33 14.95
N THR A 137 13.63 18.24 15.38
CA THR A 137 14.24 18.14 16.72
C THR A 137 15.29 19.24 16.91
N ALA A 138 15.35 19.82 18.11
CA ALA A 138 16.28 20.90 18.43
C ALA A 138 17.73 20.54 18.05
N GLY A 139 18.36 21.39 17.24
CA GLY A 139 19.71 21.20 16.74
C GLY A 139 19.79 20.69 15.29
N PHE A 140 18.66 20.37 14.66
CA PHE A 140 18.57 20.08 13.23
C PHE A 140 17.83 21.19 12.48
N THR A 141 18.16 21.31 11.20
CA THR A 141 17.68 22.33 10.27
C THR A 141 17.00 21.69 9.07
N GLU A 142 16.30 22.49 8.26
CA GLU A 142 15.71 22.01 7.00
C GLU A 142 16.77 21.43 6.06
N ASP A 143 18.00 21.98 6.07
CA ASP A 143 19.12 21.45 5.29
C ASP A 143 19.50 20.02 5.71
N ASP A 144 19.43 19.69 7.00
CA ASP A 144 19.67 18.32 7.49
C ASP A 144 18.60 17.35 6.98
N LEU A 145 17.36 17.82 6.84
CA LEU A 145 16.27 17.04 6.26
C LEU A 145 16.47 16.85 4.75
N VAL A 146 16.89 17.89 4.02
CA VAL A 146 17.23 17.81 2.59
C VAL A 146 18.33 16.79 2.35
N VAL A 147 19.42 16.84 3.13
CA VAL A 147 20.53 15.86 3.02
C VAL A 147 20.01 14.43 3.25
N TRP A 148 19.13 14.22 4.23
CA TRP A 148 18.54 12.90 4.45
C TRP A 148 17.64 12.46 3.28
N LEU A 149 16.81 13.35 2.72
CA LEU A 149 15.96 13.04 1.58
C LEU A 149 16.77 12.71 0.32
N ASP A 150 17.86 13.44 0.06
CA ASP A 150 18.82 13.13 -1.01
C ASP A 150 19.43 11.72 -0.82
N GLU A 151 19.81 11.36 0.41
CA GLU A 151 20.28 10.02 0.70
C GLU A 151 19.22 8.94 0.47
N ILE A 152 17.96 9.20 0.84
CA ILE A 152 16.84 8.29 0.62
C ILE A 152 16.69 8.02 -0.88
N VAL A 153 16.56 9.07 -1.69
CA VAL A 153 16.27 8.86 -3.12
C VAL A 153 17.45 8.27 -3.89
N ALA A 154 18.69 8.51 -3.43
CA ALA A 154 19.90 7.92 -3.99
C ALA A 154 20.20 6.50 -3.47
N THR A 155 19.41 5.96 -2.55
CA THR A 155 19.63 4.61 -2.01
C THR A 155 19.34 3.54 -3.06
N PRO A 156 20.28 2.61 -3.33
CA PRO A 156 20.04 1.53 -4.29
C PRO A 156 18.89 0.60 -3.91
N LEU A 157 17.93 0.42 -4.81
CA LEU A 157 16.77 -0.46 -4.70
C LEU A 157 17.13 -1.90 -5.08
N ILE A 158 17.86 -2.57 -4.19
CA ILE A 158 18.35 -3.93 -4.41
C ILE A 158 17.23 -4.98 -4.41
N SER A 159 17.37 -6.02 -5.23
CA SER A 159 16.48 -7.18 -5.23
C SER A 159 17.00 -8.32 -4.33
N GLU A 160 16.13 -9.27 -3.97
CA GLU A 160 16.43 -10.38 -3.04
C GLU A 160 17.64 -11.23 -3.48
N LEU A 161 17.83 -11.40 -4.79
CA LEU A 161 18.98 -12.11 -5.38
C LEU A 161 20.32 -11.41 -5.10
N MET A 162 20.33 -10.10 -4.88
CA MET A 162 21.55 -9.30 -4.66
C MET A 162 21.95 -9.17 -3.19
N ILE A 163 21.11 -9.64 -2.25
CA ILE A 163 21.39 -9.63 -0.81
C ILE A 163 22.26 -10.84 -0.40
N SER A 164 22.26 -11.90 -1.22
CA SER A 164 22.86 -13.20 -0.89
C SER A 164 24.30 -13.37 -1.37
N GLU A 165 24.76 -12.54 -2.30
CA GLU A 165 26.11 -12.60 -2.87
C GLU A 165 27.10 -11.84 -1.94
N PRO A 166 28.15 -12.50 -1.44
CA PRO A 166 29.26 -11.80 -0.81
C PRO A 166 29.85 -10.83 -1.84
N ILE A 167 30.15 -9.60 -1.43
CA ILE A 167 30.94 -8.67 -2.26
C ILE A 167 32.30 -9.33 -2.50
N VAL A 168 32.46 -10.01 -3.63
CA VAL A 168 33.78 -10.31 -4.15
C VAL A 168 34.26 -9.01 -4.77
N LEU A 169 35.15 -8.31 -4.06
CA LEU A 169 35.96 -7.19 -4.55
C LEU A 169 36.93 -7.66 -5.66
N THR A 170 36.45 -8.38 -6.67
CA THR A 170 37.28 -8.81 -7.80
C THR A 170 36.72 -8.27 -9.09
N LYS A 171 37.42 -7.23 -9.56
CA LYS A 171 37.57 -6.77 -10.95
C LYS A 171 36.29 -6.50 -11.72
N GLU A 172 36.23 -5.29 -12.25
CA GLU A 172 35.50 -4.93 -13.47
C GLU A 172 35.51 -6.11 -14.45
N ILE A 173 34.38 -6.82 -14.53
CA ILE A 173 34.15 -7.81 -15.57
C ILE A 173 33.48 -7.03 -16.71
N GLU A 174 34.30 -6.72 -17.71
CA GLU A 174 33.92 -6.31 -19.06
C GLU A 174 33.16 -7.44 -19.78
N THR A 175 31.96 -7.80 -19.32
CA THR A 175 31.03 -8.63 -20.13
C THR A 175 29.58 -8.23 -19.89
N GLY A 176 29.12 -7.19 -20.57
CA GLY A 176 27.83 -7.13 -21.30
C GLY A 176 26.50 -7.47 -20.63
N THR A 177 26.43 -7.71 -19.32
CA THR A 177 25.18 -7.97 -18.59
C THR A 177 25.20 -7.06 -17.37
N SER A 178 24.77 -5.80 -17.56
CA SER A 178 24.68 -4.79 -16.52
C SER A 178 23.67 -5.24 -15.47
N CYS A 179 24.15 -5.86 -14.38
CA CYS A 179 23.35 -5.94 -13.18
C CYS A 179 23.12 -4.49 -12.70
N ASP A 180 21.86 -4.08 -12.61
CA ASP A 180 21.38 -2.77 -12.15
C ASP A 180 21.69 -2.55 -10.65
N ASP A 181 22.97 -2.61 -10.27
CA ASP A 181 23.47 -2.33 -8.92
C ASP A 181 23.29 -0.86 -8.51
N HIS A 182 22.74 -0.05 -9.41
CA HIS A 182 22.69 1.41 -9.33
C HIS A 182 21.28 1.99 -9.41
N PHE A 183 20.22 1.19 -9.54
CA PHE A 183 18.87 1.75 -9.63
C PHE A 183 18.38 2.27 -8.28
N CYS A 184 17.90 3.50 -8.25
CA CYS A 184 17.37 4.18 -7.07
C CYS A 184 16.09 4.97 -7.39
N LEU A 185 15.49 5.61 -6.39
CA LEU A 185 14.30 6.45 -6.63
C LEU A 185 14.63 7.66 -7.49
N ALA A 186 15.87 8.17 -7.42
CA ALA A 186 16.32 9.31 -8.23
C ALA A 186 16.40 9.02 -9.73
N ASP A 187 16.33 7.74 -10.13
CA ASP A 187 16.27 7.33 -11.54
C ASP A 187 14.84 7.26 -12.09
N ILE A 188 13.83 7.58 -11.27
CA ILE A 188 12.42 7.41 -11.62
C ILE A 188 11.78 8.77 -11.90
N PRO A 189 11.51 9.09 -13.17
CA PRO A 189 10.80 10.31 -13.54
C PRO A 189 9.39 10.35 -12.93
N MET A 190 8.94 11.54 -12.54
CA MET A 190 7.61 11.76 -11.96
C MET A 190 6.46 11.15 -12.80
N ASN A 191 6.56 11.21 -14.14
CA ASN A 191 5.54 10.68 -15.05
C ASN A 191 5.53 9.15 -15.17
N GLN A 192 6.53 8.46 -14.61
CA GLN A 192 6.56 7.00 -14.46
C GLN A 192 6.10 6.56 -13.06
N THR A 193 5.47 7.47 -12.31
CA THR A 193 4.93 7.19 -10.98
C THR A 193 3.42 7.44 -10.90
N LEU A 194 2.75 6.67 -10.04
CA LEU A 194 1.47 7.05 -9.45
C LEU A 194 1.71 7.13 -7.94
N ARG A 195 1.28 8.21 -7.29
CA ARG A 195 1.55 8.47 -5.87
C ARG A 195 0.26 8.60 -5.11
N GLU A 196 0.23 8.09 -3.89
CA GLU A 196 -0.96 8.03 -3.02
C GLU A 196 -2.19 7.52 -3.79
N SER A 197 -1.98 6.44 -4.55
CA SER A 197 -2.99 5.88 -5.44
C SER A 197 -4.09 5.21 -4.64
N GLU A 198 -5.26 5.86 -4.59
CA GLU A 198 -6.45 5.30 -3.98
C GLU A 198 -6.99 4.14 -4.82
N PHE A 199 -7.39 3.05 -4.16
CA PHE A 199 -8.00 1.92 -4.84
C PHE A 199 -9.23 1.39 -4.10
N TYR A 200 -10.11 0.75 -4.87
CA TYR A 200 -11.28 0.05 -4.37
C TYR A 200 -11.44 -1.27 -5.13
N PHE A 201 -11.73 -2.36 -4.42
CA PHE A 201 -12.10 -3.60 -5.09
C PHE A 201 -13.09 -4.45 -4.27
N PRO A 202 -14.02 -5.19 -4.92
CA PRO A 202 -15.04 -5.95 -4.21
C PRO A 202 -14.46 -7.16 -3.47
N MET A 203 -15.06 -7.45 -2.31
CA MET A 203 -14.86 -8.65 -1.53
C MET A 203 -16.19 -9.43 -1.45
N GLU A 204 -16.24 -10.61 -2.03
CA GLU A 204 -17.42 -11.46 -2.16
C GLU A 204 -17.31 -12.67 -1.22
N GLU A 205 -17.47 -12.44 0.08
CA GLU A 205 -17.44 -13.46 1.13
C GLU A 205 -16.08 -14.16 1.33
N ALA A 206 -14.99 -13.37 1.35
CA ALA A 206 -13.65 -13.92 1.50
C ALA A 206 -13.46 -14.60 2.88
N SER A 207 -12.89 -15.81 2.87
CA SER A 207 -12.62 -16.60 4.08
C SER A 207 -11.35 -16.13 4.80
N ILE A 208 -11.50 -15.67 6.04
CA ILE A 208 -10.37 -15.25 6.90
C ILE A 208 -9.39 -16.41 7.15
N SER A 209 -9.89 -17.64 7.32
CA SER A 209 -9.04 -18.81 7.54
C SER A 209 -8.19 -19.11 6.31
N ALA A 210 -8.78 -19.00 5.12
CA ALA A 210 -8.04 -19.16 3.87
C ALA A 210 -7.01 -18.03 3.69
N LEU A 211 -7.35 -16.79 4.07
CA LEU A 211 -6.43 -15.65 3.99
C LEU A 211 -5.24 -15.83 4.95
N ALA A 212 -5.51 -16.28 6.17
CA ALA A 212 -4.48 -16.59 7.16
C ALA A 212 -3.56 -17.72 6.67
N LYS A 213 -4.13 -18.74 6.00
CA LYS A 213 -3.36 -19.81 5.37
C LYS A 213 -2.50 -19.28 4.22
N LEU A 214 -3.05 -18.49 3.32
CA LEU A 214 -2.31 -17.89 2.20
C LEU A 214 -1.13 -17.06 2.72
N LEU A 215 -1.35 -16.23 3.73
CA LEU A 215 -0.28 -15.44 4.34
C LEU A 215 0.78 -16.31 5.03
N THR A 216 0.37 -17.41 5.66
CA THR A 216 1.30 -18.38 6.27
C THR A 216 2.17 -19.05 5.21
N ASP A 217 1.58 -19.44 4.08
CA ASP A 217 2.30 -20.07 2.97
C ASP A 217 3.23 -19.05 2.29
N HIS A 218 2.80 -17.80 2.15
CA HIS A 218 3.63 -16.68 1.67
C HIS A 218 4.88 -16.48 2.54
N ARG A 219 4.73 -16.42 3.87
CA ARG A 219 5.89 -16.29 4.78
C ARG A 219 6.87 -17.45 4.65
N LYS A 220 6.37 -18.66 4.41
CA LYS A 220 7.20 -19.85 4.19
C LYS A 220 7.90 -19.85 2.83
N SER A 221 7.28 -19.29 1.78
CA SER A 221 7.87 -19.18 0.44
C SER A 221 9.05 -18.20 0.40
N ALA A 222 9.13 -17.29 1.37
CA ALA A 222 10.24 -16.34 1.54
C ALA A 222 11.45 -16.93 2.29
N LEU A 223 11.47 -18.22 2.62
CA LEU A 223 12.62 -18.86 3.29
C LEU A 223 13.67 -19.26 2.25
N VAL A 224 14.80 -18.55 2.24
CA VAL A 224 15.90 -18.74 1.27
C VAL A 224 16.65 -20.06 1.48
N ASP A 225 16.68 -20.58 2.70
CA ASP A 225 17.38 -21.82 3.06
C ASP A 225 16.40 -22.83 3.72
N PRO A 226 16.05 -23.93 3.03
CA PRO A 226 15.20 -24.98 3.59
C PRO A 226 15.78 -25.65 4.84
N ASN A 227 17.09 -25.55 5.05
CA ASN A 227 17.80 -26.19 6.16
C ASN A 227 17.99 -25.26 7.37
N LYS A 228 17.67 -23.97 7.24
CA LYS A 228 17.62 -23.05 8.38
C LYS A 228 16.19 -22.94 8.89
N ILE A 229 16.03 -23.19 10.18
CA ILE A 229 14.78 -22.90 10.88
C ILE A 229 14.72 -21.40 11.06
N TYR A 230 13.93 -20.74 10.22
CA TYR A 230 13.52 -19.35 10.45
C TYR A 230 12.28 -19.36 11.32
N ASP A 231 12.27 -18.53 12.36
CA ASP A 231 11.09 -18.35 13.20
C ASP A 231 10.06 -17.57 12.37
N VAL A 232 9.02 -18.24 11.89
CA VAL A 232 7.96 -17.63 11.12
C VAL A 232 6.90 -17.12 12.09
N ASN A 233 6.64 -15.82 12.08
CA ASN A 233 5.61 -15.27 12.97
C ASN A 233 4.25 -15.91 12.64
N HIS A 234 3.58 -16.46 13.65
CA HIS A 234 2.27 -17.07 13.48
C HIS A 234 1.23 -16.03 13.02
N VAL A 235 0.51 -16.35 11.96
CA VAL A 235 -0.57 -15.51 11.45
C VAL A 235 -1.82 -15.68 12.32
N ARG A 236 -2.29 -14.58 12.90
CA ARG A 236 -3.53 -14.51 13.68
C ARG A 236 -4.34 -13.30 13.24
N LEU A 237 -5.28 -13.52 12.33
CA LEU A 237 -6.21 -12.49 11.89
C LEU A 237 -7.45 -12.45 12.81
N PRO A 238 -8.11 -11.29 12.96
CA PRO A 238 -9.36 -11.17 13.70
C PRO A 238 -10.43 -12.13 13.16
N SER A 239 -11.18 -12.76 14.07
CA SER A 239 -12.19 -13.75 13.74
C SER A 239 -13.49 -13.10 13.27
N TYR A 240 -13.68 -12.99 11.96
CA TYR A 240 -14.96 -12.69 11.31
C TYR A 240 -15.48 -13.94 10.56
N GLN A 241 -16.79 -14.06 10.38
CA GLN A 241 -17.38 -15.19 9.63
C GLN A 241 -17.06 -15.14 8.14
N SER A 242 -17.13 -13.96 7.51
CA SER A 242 -16.74 -13.72 6.12
C SER A 242 -16.44 -12.22 5.93
N LEU A 243 -15.55 -11.91 4.99
CA LEU A 243 -15.31 -10.53 4.55
C LEU A 243 -16.18 -10.24 3.33
N LYS A 244 -17.17 -9.36 3.49
CA LYS A 244 -18.06 -8.96 2.41
C LYS A 244 -18.13 -7.44 2.35
N GLY A 245 -18.01 -6.90 1.13
CA GLY A 245 -18.07 -5.47 0.87
C GLY A 245 -16.99 -5.00 -0.11
N MET A 246 -16.27 -3.94 0.25
CA MET A 246 -15.22 -3.35 -0.58
C MET A 246 -13.92 -3.24 0.22
N MET A 247 -12.82 -3.65 -0.39
CA MET A 247 -11.48 -3.28 0.06
C MET A 247 -11.18 -1.86 -0.40
N HIS A 248 -10.56 -1.07 0.47
CA HIS A 248 -10.11 0.29 0.21
C HIS A 248 -8.73 0.53 0.80
N GLY A 249 -7.92 1.34 0.12
CA GLY A 249 -6.62 1.76 0.61
C GLY A 249 -5.93 2.74 -0.33
N PHE A 250 -4.72 3.12 0.05
CA PHE A 250 -3.85 4.03 -0.70
C PHE A 250 -2.47 3.39 -0.83
N ILE A 251 -1.90 3.41 -2.03
CA ILE A 251 -0.53 2.95 -2.29
C ILE A 251 0.36 4.19 -2.39
N ASP A 252 1.37 4.31 -1.52
CA ASP A 252 2.24 5.50 -1.47
C ASP A 252 2.89 5.79 -2.83
N LEU A 253 3.46 4.76 -3.45
CA LEU A 253 4.11 4.86 -4.74
C LEU A 253 3.89 3.59 -5.56
N VAL A 254 3.40 3.75 -6.77
CA VAL A 254 3.56 2.77 -7.86
C VAL A 254 4.54 3.38 -8.84
N PHE A 255 5.52 2.63 -9.30
CA PHE A 255 6.42 3.09 -10.36
C PHE A 255 6.62 2.03 -11.44
N GLU A 256 6.96 2.50 -12.64
CA GLU A 256 7.31 1.67 -13.77
C GLU A 256 8.82 1.76 -14.06
N LYS A 257 9.45 0.62 -14.29
CA LYS A 257 10.84 0.53 -14.75
C LYS A 257 10.97 -0.59 -15.78
N ASN A 258 11.43 -0.27 -16.98
CA ASN A 258 11.73 -1.24 -18.04
C ASN A 258 10.54 -2.18 -18.35
N GLY A 259 9.32 -1.63 -18.39
CA GLY A 259 8.07 -2.35 -18.62
C GLY A 259 7.53 -3.12 -17.41
N LYS A 260 8.17 -3.00 -16.24
CA LYS A 260 7.74 -3.64 -15.00
C LYS A 260 7.19 -2.64 -14.00
N TYR A 261 6.08 -2.98 -13.38
CA TYR A 261 5.38 -2.15 -12.40
C TYR A 261 5.64 -2.67 -11.00
N TYR A 262 5.91 -1.76 -10.07
CA TYR A 262 6.28 -2.07 -8.69
C TYR A 262 5.33 -1.36 -7.72
N VAL A 263 4.95 -2.07 -6.66
CA VAL A 263 4.32 -1.43 -5.49
C VAL A 263 5.44 -0.99 -4.55
N CYS A 264 5.35 0.23 -4.06
CA CYS A 264 6.28 0.78 -3.09
C CYS A 264 5.53 1.47 -1.95
N ASP A 265 6.02 1.26 -0.73
CA ASP A 265 5.46 1.83 0.49
C ASP A 265 6.59 2.34 1.38
N TYR A 266 6.41 3.54 1.94
CA TYR A 266 7.41 4.17 2.80
C TYR A 266 7.10 3.86 4.27
N LYS A 267 8.14 3.49 5.03
CA LYS A 267 8.04 3.25 6.48
C LYS A 267 9.00 4.16 7.23
N SER A 268 8.47 4.93 8.18
CA SER A 268 9.26 5.75 9.12
C SER A 268 9.54 5.02 10.45
N SER A 269 9.24 3.73 10.52
CA SER A 269 9.47 2.84 11.65
C SER A 269 10.91 2.93 12.18
N HIS A 270 11.06 2.99 13.51
CA HIS A 270 12.35 3.01 14.18
C HIS A 270 12.71 1.61 14.66
N LEU A 271 13.69 0.97 14.01
CA LEU A 271 14.17 -0.37 14.36
C LEU A 271 15.43 -0.35 15.25
N GLY A 272 16.08 0.81 15.33
CA GLY A 272 17.32 1.04 16.05
C GLY A 272 18.00 2.34 15.59
N ASP A 273 19.18 2.58 16.15
CA ASP A 273 19.93 3.84 16.01
C ASP A 273 21.15 3.70 15.08
N ASP A 274 21.26 2.58 14.37
CA ASP A 274 22.31 2.31 13.39
C ASP A 274 21.74 1.67 12.12
N TYR A 275 22.39 1.90 10.97
CA TYR A 275 22.03 1.25 9.69
C TYR A 275 22.01 -0.28 9.78
N PHE A 276 22.88 -0.89 10.60
CA PHE A 276 22.87 -2.34 10.83
C PHE A 276 21.57 -2.86 11.48
N ASP A 277 20.82 -2.01 12.19
CA ASP A 277 19.52 -2.36 12.76
C ASP A 277 18.42 -2.49 11.68
N TYR A 278 18.68 -2.01 10.46
CA TYR A 278 17.77 -2.05 9.31
C TYR A 278 18.17 -3.10 8.27
N ASN A 279 18.83 -4.16 8.71
CA ASN A 279 19.16 -5.30 7.84
C ASN A 279 17.90 -6.10 7.45
N HIS A 280 18.00 -6.89 6.38
CA HIS A 280 16.89 -7.66 5.82
C HIS A 280 16.11 -8.50 6.85
N HIS A 281 16.78 -9.13 7.81
CA HIS A 281 16.12 -9.93 8.84
C HIS A 281 15.30 -9.06 9.80
N ALA A 282 15.82 -7.90 10.22
CA ALA A 282 15.10 -6.95 11.05
C ALA A 282 13.87 -6.38 10.32
N LEU A 283 14.04 -5.98 9.05
CA LEU A 283 12.94 -5.49 8.20
C LEU A 283 11.83 -6.54 8.05
N ARG A 284 12.20 -7.78 7.71
CA ARG A 284 11.26 -8.90 7.59
C ARG A 284 10.49 -9.14 8.89
N ASN A 285 11.19 -9.22 10.01
CA ASN A 285 10.57 -9.43 11.32
C ASN A 285 9.57 -8.31 11.64
N HIS A 286 9.92 -7.07 11.31
CA HIS A 286 9.03 -5.92 11.50
C HIS A 286 7.80 -6.00 10.58
N ILE A 287 7.97 -6.37 9.31
CA ILE A 287 6.89 -6.58 8.34
C ILE A 287 5.90 -7.63 8.84
N GLU A 288 6.39 -8.81 9.22
CA GLU A 288 5.52 -9.92 9.62
C GLU A 288 4.78 -9.64 10.94
N LYS A 289 5.44 -8.97 11.91
CA LYS A 289 4.83 -8.58 13.19
C LYS A 289 3.70 -7.58 13.03
N ASN A 290 3.83 -6.67 12.07
CA ASN A 290 2.84 -5.62 11.81
C ASN A 290 1.83 -5.99 10.71
N TYR A 291 1.91 -7.21 10.16
CA TYR A 291 1.11 -7.68 9.03
C TYR A 291 1.29 -6.84 7.75
N TYR A 292 2.41 -6.13 7.59
CA TYR A 292 2.67 -5.38 6.36
C TYR A 292 2.83 -6.27 5.14
N ASP A 293 3.03 -7.57 5.34
CA ASP A 293 2.94 -8.58 4.29
C ASP A 293 1.52 -8.80 3.78
N LEU A 294 0.52 -8.75 4.65
CA LEU A 294 -0.87 -8.69 4.20
C LEU A 294 -1.15 -7.38 3.44
N GLN A 295 -0.60 -6.26 3.92
CA GLN A 295 -0.75 -4.96 3.27
C GLN A 295 -0.23 -4.98 1.83
N TYR A 296 1.02 -5.38 1.61
CA TYR A 296 1.58 -5.38 0.26
C TYR A 296 0.92 -6.41 -0.65
N LEU A 297 0.39 -7.52 -0.12
CA LEU A 297 -0.36 -8.48 -0.92
C LEU A 297 -1.67 -7.87 -1.42
N ILE A 298 -2.38 -7.13 -0.56
CA ILE A 298 -3.58 -6.36 -0.95
C ILE A 298 -3.24 -5.30 -2.01
N TYR A 299 -2.15 -4.55 -1.81
CA TYR A 299 -1.72 -3.52 -2.76
C TYR A 299 -1.28 -4.13 -4.09
N SER A 300 -0.61 -5.28 -4.04
CA SER A 300 -0.20 -6.03 -5.23
C SER A 300 -1.40 -6.51 -6.03
N LEU A 301 -2.46 -6.98 -5.36
CA LEU A 301 -3.71 -7.34 -6.02
C LEU A 301 -4.41 -6.12 -6.64
N ALA A 302 -4.46 -5.00 -5.93
CA ALA A 302 -5.04 -3.76 -6.46
C ALA A 302 -4.30 -3.31 -7.73
N LEU A 303 -2.96 -3.28 -7.70
CA LEU A 303 -2.15 -2.96 -8.88
C LEU A 303 -2.34 -4.00 -9.98
N HIS A 304 -2.37 -5.30 -9.67
CA HIS A 304 -2.58 -6.37 -10.63
C HIS A 304 -3.90 -6.20 -11.40
N ARG A 305 -5.02 -5.95 -10.69
CA ARG A 305 -6.33 -5.70 -11.30
C ARG A 305 -6.33 -4.42 -12.14
N TYR A 306 -5.66 -3.37 -11.67
CA TYR A 306 -5.53 -2.12 -12.43
C TYR A 306 -4.77 -2.33 -13.75
N LEU A 307 -3.64 -3.04 -13.72
CA LEU A 307 -2.84 -3.31 -14.91
C LEU A 307 -3.58 -4.21 -15.91
N GLN A 308 -4.35 -5.20 -15.43
CA GLN A 308 -5.20 -6.03 -16.30
C GLN A 308 -6.20 -5.21 -17.13
N GLN A 309 -6.70 -4.10 -16.58
CA GLN A 309 -7.69 -3.25 -17.25
C GLN A 309 -7.05 -2.21 -18.17
N ASN A 310 -5.85 -1.73 -17.85
CA ASN A 310 -5.26 -0.55 -18.47
C ASN A 310 -4.05 -0.84 -19.37
N VAL A 311 -3.39 -2.00 -19.20
CA VAL A 311 -2.22 -2.39 -19.99
C VAL A 311 -2.63 -3.45 -21.02
N THR A 312 -2.44 -3.13 -22.30
CA THR A 312 -2.72 -4.06 -23.40
C THR A 312 -1.79 -5.27 -23.31
N ASN A 313 -2.35 -6.49 -23.48
CA ASN A 313 -1.59 -7.75 -23.39
C ASN A 313 -0.86 -7.93 -22.04
N TYR A 314 -1.43 -7.43 -20.95
CA TYR A 314 -0.83 -7.57 -19.62
C TYR A 314 -0.59 -9.04 -19.25
N ASN A 315 0.67 -9.39 -19.04
CA ASN A 315 1.12 -10.63 -18.42
C ASN A 315 1.81 -10.31 -17.07
N ALA A 316 1.28 -10.85 -15.97
CA ALA A 316 1.79 -10.56 -14.64
C ALA A 316 3.21 -11.11 -14.39
N GLU A 317 3.60 -12.25 -14.98
CA GLU A 317 4.97 -12.78 -14.81
C GLU A 317 6.02 -11.89 -15.48
N GLN A 318 5.63 -11.15 -16.52
CA GLN A 318 6.49 -10.26 -17.28
C GLN A 318 6.47 -8.83 -16.74
N HIS A 319 5.27 -8.32 -16.41
CA HIS A 319 5.06 -6.91 -16.09
C HIS A 319 4.95 -6.63 -14.59
N PHE A 320 4.66 -7.60 -13.72
CA PHE A 320 4.64 -7.36 -12.28
C PHE A 320 6.05 -7.51 -11.70
N GLY A 321 6.65 -6.40 -11.30
CA GLY A 321 8.04 -6.32 -10.87
C GLY A 321 8.29 -6.83 -9.44
N GLY A 322 7.30 -6.72 -8.57
CA GLY A 322 7.40 -7.05 -7.15
C GLY A 322 7.06 -5.85 -6.27
N ILE A 323 7.45 -5.93 -5.00
CA ILE A 323 7.19 -4.89 -4.00
C ILE A 323 8.50 -4.39 -3.38
N TYR A 324 8.49 -3.12 -3.01
CA TYR A 324 9.53 -2.47 -2.21
C TYR A 324 8.91 -1.85 -0.95
N TYR A 325 9.43 -2.20 0.22
CA TYR A 325 9.10 -1.53 1.48
C TYR A 325 10.33 -0.80 1.96
N LEU A 326 10.22 0.53 2.00
CA LEU A 326 11.34 1.45 2.14
C LEU A 326 11.36 2.04 3.55
N TYR A 327 12.20 1.49 4.42
CA TYR A 327 12.40 1.96 5.78
C TYR A 327 13.36 3.15 5.77
N LEU A 328 12.78 4.34 5.65
CA LEU A 328 13.48 5.60 5.35
C LEU A 328 14.63 5.92 6.30
N ARG A 329 14.52 5.51 7.57
CA ARG A 329 15.58 5.71 8.58
C ARG A 329 16.81 4.85 8.32
N GLY A 330 16.66 3.69 7.69
CA GLY A 330 17.73 2.75 7.37
C GLY A 330 18.35 2.94 5.98
N MET A 331 17.71 3.70 5.10
CA MET A 331 18.13 3.86 3.70
C MET A 331 19.39 4.73 3.59
N THR A 332 20.41 4.23 2.90
CA THR A 332 21.64 4.97 2.62
C THR A 332 22.30 4.46 1.33
N HIS A 333 23.02 5.33 0.63
CA HIS A 333 23.83 4.97 -0.54
C HIS A 333 25.28 4.56 -0.17
N ASP A 334 25.64 4.56 1.12
CA ASP A 334 26.96 4.06 1.55
C ASP A 334 27.05 2.54 1.32
N LYS A 335 28.01 2.15 0.48
CA LYS A 335 28.28 0.75 0.11
C LYS A 335 28.54 -0.17 1.32
N LYS A 336 29.01 0.38 2.45
CA LYS A 336 29.19 -0.37 3.70
C LYS A 336 27.88 -0.94 4.24
N TYR A 337 26.77 -0.25 4.00
CA TYR A 337 25.44 -0.57 4.51
C TYR A 337 24.49 -0.99 3.39
N ARG A 338 25.02 -1.57 2.32
CA ARG A 338 24.26 -2.02 1.14
C ARG A 338 23.00 -2.79 1.55
N GLY A 339 21.84 -2.32 1.10
CA GLY A 339 20.54 -2.93 1.37
C GLY A 339 19.88 -2.56 2.69
N ALA A 340 20.55 -1.78 3.55
CA ALA A 340 19.94 -1.27 4.75
C ALA A 340 18.69 -0.43 4.40
N GLY A 341 17.59 -0.70 5.11
CA GLY A 341 16.32 -0.01 4.92
C GLY A 341 15.54 -0.38 3.66
N VAL A 342 16.05 -1.25 2.78
CA VAL A 342 15.36 -1.66 1.55
C VAL A 342 14.92 -3.12 1.67
N TYR A 343 13.61 -3.34 1.78
CA TYR A 343 13.01 -4.66 1.69
C TYR A 343 12.38 -4.86 0.31
N PHE A 344 12.79 -5.91 -0.39
CA PHE A 344 12.19 -6.31 -1.66
C PHE A 344 11.58 -7.70 -1.55
N ARG A 345 10.40 -7.89 -2.17
CA ARG A 345 9.82 -9.21 -2.35
C ARG A 345 9.22 -9.36 -3.74
N LYS A 346 9.56 -10.44 -4.43
CA LYS A 346 8.85 -10.84 -5.65
C LYS A 346 7.56 -11.55 -5.24
N ILE A 347 6.43 -11.08 -5.77
CA ILE A 347 5.13 -11.73 -5.59
C ILE A 347 4.89 -12.66 -6.77
N LEU A 348 4.55 -13.92 -6.49
CA LEU A 348 4.31 -14.93 -7.51
C LEU A 348 2.91 -14.79 -8.11
N LEU A 349 2.75 -15.18 -9.38
CA LEU A 349 1.44 -15.19 -10.05
C LEU A 349 0.43 -16.07 -9.29
N ASP A 350 0.88 -17.21 -8.77
CA ASP A 350 0.03 -18.11 -8.00
C ASP A 350 -0.48 -17.45 -6.71
N GLU A 351 0.33 -16.59 -6.07
CA GLU A 351 -0.07 -15.85 -4.87
C GLU A 351 -1.11 -14.78 -5.22
N LEU A 352 -0.90 -14.03 -6.31
CA LEU A 352 -1.88 -13.06 -6.80
C LEU A 352 -3.20 -13.73 -7.19
N THR A 353 -3.13 -14.84 -7.92
CA THR A 353 -4.32 -15.58 -8.39
C THR A 353 -5.08 -16.19 -7.22
N ALA A 354 -4.38 -16.76 -6.24
CA ALA A 354 -5.01 -17.31 -5.04
C ALA A 354 -5.68 -16.22 -4.21
N LEU A 355 -5.05 -15.05 -4.07
CA LEU A 355 -5.61 -13.91 -3.35
C LEU A 355 -6.82 -13.31 -4.09
N ASP A 356 -6.74 -13.21 -5.42
CA ASP A 356 -7.84 -12.73 -6.27
C ASP A 356 -9.06 -13.64 -6.18
N CYS A 357 -8.87 -14.96 -6.34
CA CYS A 357 -9.93 -15.96 -6.15
C CYS A 357 -10.54 -15.86 -4.75
N LEU A 358 -9.70 -15.74 -3.72
CA LEU A 358 -10.14 -15.66 -2.33
C LEU A 358 -11.02 -14.45 -2.08
N PHE A 359 -10.64 -13.26 -2.58
CA PHE A 359 -11.45 -12.06 -2.41
C PHE A 359 -12.74 -12.07 -3.26
N LEU A 360 -12.78 -12.83 -4.36
CA LEU A 360 -14.00 -13.05 -5.15
C LEU A 360 -14.86 -14.23 -4.66
N GLY A 361 -14.51 -14.86 -3.54
CA GLY A 361 -15.24 -16.03 -3.03
C GLY A 361 -15.19 -17.27 -3.94
N LYS A 362 -14.26 -17.31 -4.91
CA LYS A 362 -14.10 -18.41 -5.85
C LYS A 362 -13.14 -19.46 -5.29
N ASN A 363 -13.38 -20.73 -5.63
CA ASN A 363 -12.40 -21.78 -5.36
C ASN A 363 -11.28 -21.74 -6.41
N VAL A 364 -10.02 -21.77 -5.97
CA VAL A 364 -8.81 -21.72 -6.82
C VAL A 364 -8.79 -22.78 -7.93
N GLY A 365 -9.53 -23.88 -7.77
CA GLY A 365 -9.65 -24.96 -8.77
C GLY A 365 -10.41 -24.59 -10.05
N GLU A 366 -11.26 -23.57 -10.05
CA GLU A 366 -12.15 -23.29 -11.21
C GLU A 366 -11.49 -22.45 -12.32
N GLU A 367 -10.43 -21.70 -12.03
CA GLU A 367 -9.73 -20.87 -13.04
C GLU A 367 -8.51 -21.56 -13.67
N LEU A 368 -7.84 -22.47 -12.94
CA LEU A 368 -6.74 -23.27 -13.50
C LEU A 368 -7.25 -24.22 -14.60
N ASP A 369 -8.47 -24.73 -14.48
CA ASP A 369 -9.11 -25.58 -15.49
C ASP A 369 -9.55 -24.79 -16.74
N LYS A 370 -9.91 -23.50 -16.62
CA LYS A 370 -10.28 -22.68 -17.77
C LYS A 370 -9.08 -22.33 -18.66
N LYS A 371 -7.90 -22.08 -18.07
CA LYS A 371 -6.65 -21.82 -18.84
C LYS A 371 -6.09 -23.06 -19.53
N SER A 372 -6.34 -24.26 -19.02
CA SER A 372 -5.97 -25.52 -19.68
C SER A 372 -6.93 -25.91 -20.81
N LEU A 373 -8.20 -25.51 -20.72
CA LEU A 373 -9.18 -25.67 -21.81
C LEU A 373 -8.94 -24.69 -22.99
N ASP A 374 -8.51 -23.45 -22.73
CA ASP A 374 -8.28 -22.45 -23.79
C ASP A 374 -6.98 -22.68 -24.59
N LYS A 375 -6.02 -23.43 -24.04
CA LYS A 375 -4.81 -23.87 -24.78
C LYS A 375 -5.06 -25.12 -25.64
N GLY A 376 -6.19 -25.80 -25.47
CA GLY A 376 -6.52 -27.05 -26.18
C GLY A 376 -7.32 -26.90 -27.47
N SER A 377 -7.81 -25.69 -27.79
CA SER A 377 -8.74 -25.46 -28.91
C SER A 377 -8.12 -24.73 -30.13
N ALA A 378 -6.86 -24.29 -30.05
CA ALA A 378 -6.21 -23.48 -31.10
C ALA A 378 -5.13 -24.22 -31.93
N SER A 379 -5.01 -25.55 -31.84
CA SER A 379 -4.01 -26.30 -32.61
C SER A 379 -4.58 -27.61 -33.17
N ASN A 380 -5.50 -27.52 -34.13
CA ASN A 380 -5.74 -28.57 -35.13
C ASN A 380 -6.77 -28.09 -36.16
N ASN A 381 -6.32 -27.37 -37.19
CA ASN A 381 -6.90 -27.41 -38.54
C ASN A 381 -6.17 -26.41 -39.44
N GLU A 382 -5.03 -26.82 -40.00
CA GLU A 382 -4.59 -26.38 -41.33
C GLU A 382 -3.35 -27.16 -41.75
N SER A 383 -3.58 -28.28 -42.45
CA SER A 383 -2.60 -28.89 -43.38
C SER A 383 -3.16 -30.22 -43.90
N THR A 384 -4.08 -30.16 -44.85
CA THR A 384 -4.20 -31.15 -45.93
C THR A 384 -5.24 -30.69 -46.94
N ARG A 385 -4.78 -30.17 -48.08
CA ARG A 385 -5.38 -30.47 -49.39
C ARG A 385 -4.43 -30.06 -50.51
N GLU A 386 -3.95 -31.10 -51.17
CA GLU A 386 -3.19 -31.14 -52.41
C GLU A 386 -4.04 -30.74 -53.64
N GLU A 387 -3.30 -30.54 -54.75
CA GLU A 387 -3.68 -30.60 -56.17
C GLU A 387 -4.32 -29.36 -56.82
N THR A 388 -3.50 -28.53 -57.49
CA THR A 388 -3.24 -28.59 -58.96
C THR A 388 -2.12 -27.63 -59.37
#